data_AF-A0A1L1PZ15-F1
#
_entry.id   AF-A0A1L1PZ15-F1
#
_cell.length_a   1.000
_cell.length_b   1.000
_cell.length_c   1.000
_cell.angle_alpha   90.00
_cell.angle_beta   90.00
_cell.angle_gamma   90.00
#
_symmetry.space_group_name_H-M   'P 1'
#
loop_
_entity.id
_entity.type
_entity.pdbx_description
1 polymer ?
#
loop_
_entity_poly.entity_id
_entity_poly.type
_entity_poly.pdbx_seq_one_letter_code
_entity_poly.pdbx_strand_id
1 'polypeptide(L)'
;MAYGGRTTKARTVLIYGNCQAPYLARMLATLDDLNDDYRFAAALCYALPGEAHAPAIPDEDMKDVALLVRQYEEAQHNPALEALTSRLPAGCPVIRYPSFNMFSQWPFEAAETRNPHDPAYPVWKRYPLGDILGLQIARAGLSGPLAVAAYMDLSHRKMPDLRVRLQRDIDRMQRYDAHSDVKLADYVLARFREEHLFWTSGHVSAPAMAELARRVAEVARPVLGGSEERAVACLAAASHYGGMGEQQNPIHPLVAETLGLRFWEADFAYLWQTQRWTFYEYVQRYIEYDMNW
;
A
#
# COMPACT_ATOMS: atom_id res chain seq x y z
N MET A 1 -13.90 -7.13 -6.11
CA MET A 1 -13.88 -7.92 -4.85
C MET A 1 -14.77 -7.19 -3.87
N ALA A 2 -15.82 -7.84 -3.36
CA ALA A 2 -16.83 -7.21 -2.52
C ALA A 2 -16.89 -7.84 -1.12
N TYR A 3 -17.23 -7.04 -0.12
CA TYR A 3 -17.29 -7.41 1.29
C TYR A 3 -18.55 -6.84 1.95
N GLY A 4 -19.05 -7.47 3.01
CA GLY A 4 -20.29 -7.04 3.68
C GLY A 4 -21.53 -7.37 2.85
N GLY A 5 -22.61 -6.59 3.03
CA GLY A 5 -23.92 -6.83 2.42
C GLY A 5 -24.63 -8.05 3.01
N ARG A 6 -25.61 -7.80 3.87
CA ARG A 6 -26.38 -8.87 4.56
C ARG A 6 -27.55 -9.38 3.72
N THR A 7 -27.97 -8.62 2.71
CA THR A 7 -29.15 -8.89 1.90
C THR A 7 -28.87 -8.70 0.40
N THR A 8 -29.76 -9.23 -0.44
CA THR A 8 -29.72 -9.02 -1.89
C THR A 8 -30.06 -7.60 -2.33
N LYS A 9 -30.42 -6.72 -1.39
CA LYS A 9 -30.72 -5.29 -1.62
C LYS A 9 -29.60 -4.36 -1.15
N ALA A 10 -28.48 -4.91 -0.68
CA ALA A 10 -27.36 -4.12 -0.20
C ALA A 10 -26.88 -3.13 -1.27
N ARG A 11 -26.76 -1.86 -0.87
CA ARG A 11 -26.26 -0.79 -1.74
C ARG A 11 -24.73 -0.81 -1.78
N THR A 12 -24.13 -0.39 -2.89
CA THR A 12 -22.66 -0.46 -3.02
C THR A 12 -21.98 0.82 -2.56
N VAL A 13 -20.96 0.67 -1.73
CA VAL A 13 -19.88 1.65 -1.57
C VAL A 13 -18.70 1.18 -2.41
N LEU A 14 -18.36 1.91 -3.47
CA LEU A 14 -17.24 1.58 -4.35
C LEU A 14 -15.96 2.24 -3.84
N ILE A 15 -14.90 1.45 -3.68
CA ILE A 15 -13.60 1.92 -3.23
C ILE A 15 -12.65 1.80 -4.41
N TYR A 16 -12.33 2.93 -5.03
CA TYR A 16 -11.43 3.01 -6.16
C TYR A 16 -10.04 3.43 -5.70
N GLY A 17 -8.99 2.77 -6.19
CA GLY A 17 -7.61 3.16 -5.92
C GLY A 17 -6.60 2.08 -6.28
N ASN A 18 -5.37 2.24 -5.78
CA ASN A 18 -4.30 1.27 -5.95
C ASN A 18 -4.51 0.03 -5.05
N CYS A 19 -3.43 -0.70 -4.74
CA CYS A 19 -3.47 -1.90 -3.90
C CYS A 19 -4.03 -1.67 -2.49
N GLN A 20 -4.20 -0.42 -2.03
CA GLN A 20 -4.81 -0.06 -0.75
C GLN A 20 -6.34 -0.22 -0.77
N ALA A 21 -6.99 -0.06 -1.93
CA ALA A 21 -8.45 -0.06 -2.05
C ALA A 21 -9.12 -1.35 -1.56
N PRO A 22 -8.63 -2.57 -1.89
CA PRO A 22 -9.19 -3.81 -1.34
C PRO A 22 -9.12 -3.91 0.19
N TYR A 23 -8.00 -3.47 0.79
CA TYR A 23 -7.82 -3.50 2.25
C TYR A 23 -8.74 -2.49 2.93
N LEU A 24 -8.86 -1.29 2.36
CA LEU A 24 -9.79 -0.27 2.83
C LEU A 24 -11.25 -0.75 2.75
N ALA A 25 -11.65 -1.36 1.63
CA ALA A 25 -12.99 -1.93 1.46
C ALA A 25 -13.28 -3.01 2.52
N ARG A 26 -12.32 -3.90 2.77
CA ARG A 26 -12.43 -4.94 3.81
C ARG A 26 -12.57 -4.34 5.21
N MET A 27 -11.81 -3.30 5.55
CA MET A 27 -11.91 -2.66 6.87
C MET A 27 -13.24 -1.92 7.04
N LEU A 28 -13.69 -1.17 6.04
CA LEU A 28 -14.97 -0.46 6.11
C LEU A 28 -16.17 -1.41 6.18
N ALA A 29 -16.06 -2.61 5.59
CA ALA A 29 -17.09 -3.65 5.70
C ALA A 29 -17.29 -4.20 7.13
N THR A 30 -16.45 -3.82 8.09
CA THR A 30 -16.63 -4.19 9.50
C THR A 30 -17.56 -3.25 10.27
N LEU A 31 -17.92 -2.10 9.69
CA LEU A 31 -18.88 -1.18 10.26
C LEU A 31 -20.28 -1.83 10.24
N ASP A 32 -20.96 -1.81 11.39
CA ASP A 32 -22.17 -2.62 11.59
C ASP A 32 -23.40 -1.84 12.10
N ASP A 33 -23.27 -0.54 12.31
CA ASP A 33 -24.34 0.39 12.74
C ASP A 33 -24.70 1.44 11.66
N LEU A 34 -24.43 1.11 10.40
CA LEU A 34 -24.75 1.97 9.25
C LEU A 34 -26.27 2.16 9.08
N ASN A 35 -26.68 3.23 8.38
CA ASN A 35 -28.08 3.60 8.20
C ASN A 35 -28.87 2.68 7.23
N ASP A 36 -28.17 1.79 6.53
CA ASP A 36 -28.71 0.87 5.55
C ASP A 36 -27.78 -0.36 5.43
N ASP A 37 -28.19 -1.34 4.64
CA ASP A 37 -27.34 -2.47 4.29
C ASP A 37 -26.39 -2.09 3.15
N TYR A 38 -25.09 -2.09 3.45
CA TYR A 38 -24.03 -1.75 2.49
C TYR A 38 -23.11 -2.93 2.22
N ARG A 39 -22.73 -3.07 0.95
CA ARG A 39 -21.56 -3.84 0.52
C ARG A 39 -20.45 -2.89 0.09
N PHE A 40 -19.21 -3.28 0.32
CA PHE A 40 -18.02 -2.50 0.00
C PHE A 40 -17.24 -3.23 -1.09
N ALA A 41 -17.16 -2.65 -2.28
CA ALA A 41 -16.54 -3.28 -3.44
C ALA A 41 -15.31 -2.48 -3.90
N ALA A 42 -14.18 -3.17 -4.06
CA ALA A 42 -12.93 -2.55 -4.50
C ALA A 42 -12.76 -2.60 -6.03
N ALA A 43 -12.32 -1.48 -6.59
CA ALA A 43 -11.95 -1.29 -7.98
C ALA A 43 -10.49 -0.78 -8.08
N LEU A 44 -9.66 -1.46 -8.86
CA LEU A 44 -8.24 -1.11 -8.99
C LEU A 44 -8.02 -0.05 -10.08
N CYS A 45 -7.09 0.87 -9.83
CA CYS A 45 -6.70 1.90 -10.79
C CYS A 45 -5.59 1.49 -11.78
N TYR A 46 -5.11 0.23 -11.70
CA TYR A 46 -4.01 -0.29 -12.50
C TYR A 46 -4.28 -1.69 -13.03
N ALA A 47 -3.62 -2.04 -14.14
CA ALA A 47 -3.63 -3.36 -14.73
C ALA A 47 -2.78 -4.34 -13.90
N LEU A 48 -3.22 -5.59 -13.80
CA LEU A 48 -2.41 -6.65 -13.21
C LEU A 48 -1.25 -7.02 -14.14
N PRO A 49 -0.16 -7.63 -13.63
CA PRO A 49 0.95 -8.09 -14.47
C PRO A 49 0.45 -8.98 -15.62
N GLY A 50 0.83 -8.62 -16.85
CA GLY A 50 0.40 -9.33 -18.06
C GLY A 50 -0.91 -8.83 -18.67
N GLU A 51 -1.66 -7.96 -17.98
CA GLU A 51 -2.91 -7.37 -18.47
C GLU A 51 -2.69 -5.98 -19.09
N ALA A 52 -3.50 -5.66 -20.10
CA ALA A 52 -3.46 -4.35 -20.75
C ALA A 52 -4.28 -3.28 -20.00
N HIS A 53 -5.29 -3.72 -19.23
CA HIS A 53 -6.26 -2.84 -18.59
C HIS A 53 -6.50 -3.26 -17.13
N ALA A 54 -6.95 -2.31 -16.32
CA ALA A 54 -7.42 -2.62 -14.97
C ALA A 54 -8.63 -3.58 -15.04
N PRO A 55 -8.79 -4.47 -14.04
CA PRO A 55 -9.95 -5.34 -13.98
C PRO A 55 -11.26 -4.55 -14.04
N ALA A 56 -12.18 -4.97 -14.92
CA ALA A 56 -13.49 -4.36 -15.02
C ALA A 56 -14.29 -4.56 -13.72
N ILE A 57 -15.12 -3.56 -13.38
CA ILE A 57 -16.02 -3.64 -12.23
C ILE A 57 -17.26 -4.45 -12.64
N PRO A 58 -17.60 -5.53 -11.92
CA PRO A 58 -18.79 -6.32 -12.19
C PRO A 58 -20.07 -5.47 -12.22
N ASP A 59 -21.00 -5.80 -13.12
CA ASP A 59 -22.30 -5.12 -13.22
C ASP A 59 -23.08 -5.17 -11.91
N GLU A 60 -22.94 -6.27 -11.18
CA GLU A 60 -23.50 -6.39 -9.85
C GLU A 60 -23.00 -5.28 -8.95
N ASP A 61 -21.69 -5.01 -8.86
CA ASP A 61 -21.12 -4.00 -7.96
C ASP A 61 -21.50 -2.57 -8.37
N MET A 62 -21.74 -2.33 -9.66
CA MET A 62 -22.22 -1.04 -10.16
C MET A 62 -23.72 -0.78 -9.89
N LYS A 63 -24.46 -1.79 -9.44
CA LYS A 63 -25.87 -1.62 -9.10
C LYS A 63 -26.04 -0.87 -7.78
N ASP A 64 -26.87 0.17 -7.80
CA ASP A 64 -27.27 0.96 -6.62
C ASP A 64 -26.08 1.52 -5.82
N VAL A 65 -25.06 2.03 -6.52
CA VAL A 65 -23.90 2.69 -5.90
C VAL A 65 -24.34 3.91 -5.10
N ALA A 66 -24.17 3.83 -3.78
CA ALA A 66 -24.52 4.87 -2.83
C ALA A 66 -23.42 5.90 -2.62
N LEU A 67 -22.16 5.49 -2.83
CA LEU A 67 -20.98 6.31 -2.56
C LEU A 67 -19.78 5.78 -3.36
N LEU A 68 -19.02 6.69 -3.96
CA LEU A 68 -17.67 6.42 -4.44
C LEU A 68 -16.63 6.98 -3.46
N VAL A 69 -15.79 6.11 -2.92
CA VAL A 69 -14.58 6.47 -2.18
C VAL A 69 -13.39 6.31 -3.13
N ARG A 70 -12.82 7.41 -3.60
CA ARG A 70 -11.83 7.45 -4.69
C ARG A 70 -10.46 7.89 -4.18
N GLN A 71 -9.42 7.15 -4.52
CA GLN A 71 -8.05 7.60 -4.28
C GLN A 71 -7.72 8.78 -5.19
N TYR A 72 -7.05 9.80 -4.65
CA TYR A 72 -6.50 10.88 -5.44
C TYR A 72 -5.36 10.36 -6.34
N GLU A 73 -5.41 10.76 -7.61
CA GLU A 73 -4.41 10.43 -8.62
C GLU A 73 -3.99 11.72 -9.33
N GLU A 74 -2.70 11.87 -9.62
CA GLU A 74 -2.19 13.00 -10.41
C GLU A 74 -2.53 12.85 -11.91
N ALA A 75 -2.69 11.61 -12.39
CA ALA A 75 -3.01 11.34 -13.78
C ALA A 75 -4.41 11.85 -14.15
N GLN A 76 -4.48 12.78 -15.09
CA GLN A 76 -5.75 13.43 -15.49
C GLN A 76 -6.69 12.50 -16.28
N HIS A 77 -6.16 11.42 -16.88
CA HIS A 77 -6.89 10.52 -17.78
C HIS A 77 -6.58 9.04 -17.49
N ASN A 78 -6.97 8.56 -16.31
CA ASN A 78 -6.89 7.12 -16.03
C ASN A 78 -8.10 6.41 -16.70
N PRO A 79 -7.89 5.50 -17.68
CA PRO A 79 -8.99 4.82 -18.36
C PRO A 79 -9.88 4.01 -17.42
N ALA A 80 -9.33 3.46 -16.33
CA ALA A 80 -10.09 2.71 -15.34
C ALA A 80 -11.09 3.62 -14.60
N LEU A 81 -10.67 4.85 -14.28
CA LEU A 81 -11.54 5.83 -13.64
C LEU A 81 -12.62 6.35 -14.60
N GLU A 82 -12.26 6.62 -15.85
CA GLU A 82 -13.21 7.07 -16.88
C GLU A 82 -14.29 6.01 -17.12
N ALA A 83 -13.88 4.74 -17.23
CA ALA A 83 -14.78 3.60 -17.34
C ALA A 83 -15.69 3.44 -16.12
N LEU A 84 -15.17 3.65 -14.90
CA LEU A 84 -15.96 3.64 -13.66
C LEU A 84 -16.97 4.80 -13.67
N THR A 85 -16.51 6.02 -13.93
CA THR A 85 -17.30 7.25 -13.77
C THR A 85 -18.45 7.33 -14.77
N SER A 86 -18.25 6.83 -16.00
CA SER A 86 -19.30 6.77 -17.02
C SER A 86 -20.49 5.86 -16.65
N ARG A 87 -20.31 5.00 -15.64
CA ARG A 87 -21.32 4.05 -15.17
C ARG A 87 -21.91 4.42 -13.82
N LEU A 88 -21.47 5.50 -13.18
CA LEU A 88 -22.00 5.92 -11.88
C LEU A 88 -23.41 6.50 -12.00
N PRO A 89 -24.27 6.29 -10.98
CA PRO A 89 -25.54 7.01 -10.89
C PRO A 89 -25.33 8.53 -10.89
N ALA A 90 -26.25 9.26 -11.51
CA ALA A 90 -26.23 10.72 -11.50
C ALA A 90 -26.29 11.25 -10.06
N GLY A 91 -25.37 12.17 -9.71
CA GLY A 91 -25.29 12.74 -8.36
C GLY A 91 -24.74 11.80 -7.29
N CYS A 92 -24.15 10.65 -7.67
CA CYS A 92 -23.45 9.78 -6.73
C CYS A 92 -22.40 10.59 -5.94
N PRO A 93 -22.45 10.61 -4.60
CA PRO A 93 -21.48 11.33 -3.80
C PRO A 93 -20.09 10.71 -3.97
N VAL A 94 -19.06 11.56 -3.92
CA VAL A 94 -17.66 11.16 -4.06
C VAL A 94 -16.87 11.70 -2.88
N ILE A 95 -16.11 10.82 -2.24
CA ILE A 95 -15.11 11.16 -1.22
C ILE A 95 -13.73 10.84 -1.79
N ARG A 96 -12.80 11.79 -1.70
CA ARG A 96 -11.42 11.62 -2.13
C ARG A 96 -10.50 11.34 -0.93
N TYR A 97 -9.63 10.34 -1.06
CA TYR A 97 -8.60 10.02 -0.08
C TYR A 97 -7.20 9.97 -0.72
N PRO A 98 -6.13 10.33 0.00
CA PRO A 98 -4.78 10.34 -0.54
C PRO A 98 -4.19 8.93 -0.58
N SER A 99 -3.22 8.68 -1.45
CA SER A 99 -2.45 7.43 -1.41
C SER A 99 -1.45 7.44 -0.26
N PHE A 100 -1.34 6.32 0.45
CA PHE A 100 -0.41 6.14 1.57
C PHE A 100 0.96 5.62 1.05
N ASN A 101 1.86 6.51 0.59
CA ASN A 101 3.12 6.12 -0.06
C ASN A 101 4.35 6.89 0.48
N MET A 102 5.48 6.20 0.67
CA MET A 102 6.76 6.79 1.10
C MET A 102 7.95 6.09 0.41
N PHE A 103 8.71 6.83 -0.41
CA PHE A 103 9.79 6.26 -1.21
C PHE A 103 11.18 6.52 -0.63
N SER A 104 11.31 7.46 0.30
CA SER A 104 12.58 7.83 0.92
C SER A 104 13.22 6.69 1.72
N GLN A 105 12.44 5.71 2.18
CA GLN A 105 12.95 4.54 2.91
C GLN A 105 13.63 3.49 2.03
N TRP A 106 13.36 3.49 0.71
CA TRP A 106 13.94 2.54 -0.25
C TRP A 106 14.54 3.29 -1.45
N PRO A 107 15.69 3.99 -1.27
CA PRO A 107 16.25 4.87 -2.29
C PRO A 107 16.69 4.16 -3.57
N PHE A 108 16.94 2.85 -3.49
CA PHE A 108 17.41 2.01 -4.59
C PHE A 108 16.32 1.14 -5.21
N GLU A 109 15.06 1.28 -4.76
CA GLU A 109 13.92 0.56 -5.34
C GLU A 109 13.84 0.82 -6.85
N ALA A 110 13.63 -0.26 -7.61
CA ALA A 110 13.54 -0.26 -9.06
C ALA A 110 12.64 -1.43 -9.55
N ALA A 111 12.42 -1.51 -10.85
CA ALA A 111 11.76 -2.67 -11.44
C ALA A 111 12.65 -3.91 -11.31
N GLU A 112 12.08 -5.04 -10.86
CA GLU A 112 12.77 -6.33 -10.89
C GLU A 112 12.83 -6.84 -12.34
N THR A 113 14.02 -6.77 -12.95
CA THR A 113 14.24 -7.15 -14.35
C THR A 113 14.48 -8.64 -14.57
N ARG A 114 14.85 -9.39 -13.52
CA ARG A 114 15.00 -10.84 -13.60
C ARG A 114 13.61 -11.45 -13.69
N ASN A 115 13.44 -12.44 -14.57
CA ASN A 115 12.16 -13.11 -14.78
C ASN A 115 12.29 -14.63 -14.74
N PRO A 116 12.87 -15.21 -13.67
CA PRO A 116 12.85 -16.66 -13.53
C PRO A 116 11.41 -17.11 -13.28
N HIS A 117 11.03 -18.21 -13.93
CA HIS A 117 9.72 -18.80 -13.75
C HIS A 117 9.64 -19.46 -12.37
N ASP A 118 8.70 -19.02 -11.55
CA ASP A 118 8.42 -19.60 -10.24
C ASP A 118 6.92 -19.95 -10.13
N PRO A 119 6.56 -21.24 -10.18
CA PRO A 119 5.17 -21.68 -10.09
C PRO A 119 4.46 -21.27 -8.79
N ALA A 120 5.21 -21.08 -7.69
CA ALA A 120 4.62 -20.64 -6.42
C ALA A 120 4.23 -19.15 -6.44
N TYR A 121 4.79 -18.40 -7.40
CA TYR A 121 4.63 -16.95 -7.53
C TYR A 121 4.28 -16.57 -8.99
N PRO A 122 3.15 -17.07 -9.53
CA PRO A 122 2.86 -17.01 -10.97
C PRO A 122 2.43 -15.61 -11.44
N VAL A 123 1.90 -14.78 -10.55
CA VAL A 123 1.42 -13.42 -10.87
C VAL A 123 2.45 -12.38 -10.47
N TRP A 124 2.87 -12.42 -9.21
CA TRP A 124 3.82 -11.48 -8.62
C TRP A 124 5.09 -12.26 -8.33
N LYS A 125 6.21 -11.89 -8.98
CA LYS A 125 7.52 -12.53 -8.80
C LYS A 125 7.85 -12.69 -7.31
N ARG A 126 8.66 -13.70 -6.98
CA ARG A 126 9.16 -13.93 -5.62
C ARG A 126 9.74 -12.67 -4.97
N TYR A 127 10.46 -11.88 -5.75
CA TYR A 127 10.89 -10.52 -5.41
C TYR A 127 10.18 -9.53 -6.34
N PRO A 128 9.02 -8.97 -5.95
CA PRO A 128 8.20 -8.15 -6.84
C PRO A 128 8.78 -6.74 -7.06
N LEU A 129 9.54 -6.26 -6.08
CA LEU A 129 10.25 -4.98 -6.11
C LEU A 129 11.75 -5.26 -6.26
N GLY A 130 12.39 -4.58 -7.20
CA GLY A 130 13.82 -4.70 -7.43
C GLY A 130 14.62 -3.69 -6.62
N ASP A 131 15.93 -3.94 -6.51
CA ASP A 131 16.92 -3.01 -5.99
C ASP A 131 18.00 -2.81 -7.07
N ILE A 132 18.17 -1.57 -7.55
CA ILE A 132 19.06 -1.28 -8.67
C ILE A 132 20.53 -1.65 -8.36
N LEU A 133 20.97 -1.56 -7.11
CA LEU A 133 22.32 -1.93 -6.70
C LEU A 133 22.43 -3.45 -6.56
N GLY A 134 21.45 -4.09 -5.92
CA GLY A 134 21.40 -5.54 -5.82
C GLY A 134 21.41 -6.22 -7.20
N LEU A 135 20.69 -5.66 -8.17
CA LEU A 135 20.74 -6.10 -9.57
C LEU A 135 22.12 -5.92 -10.22
N GLN A 136 22.83 -4.83 -9.91
CA GLN A 136 24.20 -4.63 -10.39
C GLN A 136 25.16 -5.65 -9.82
N ILE A 137 25.08 -5.94 -8.51
CA ILE A 137 25.91 -6.95 -7.85
C ILE A 137 25.60 -8.35 -8.39
N ALA A 138 24.33 -8.69 -8.58
CA ALA A 138 23.91 -9.96 -9.18
C ALA A 138 24.46 -10.14 -10.60
N ARG A 139 24.43 -9.09 -11.44
CA ARG A 139 25.01 -9.13 -12.80
C ARG A 139 26.53 -9.30 -12.81
N ALA A 140 27.21 -8.86 -11.75
CA ALA A 140 28.64 -9.08 -11.58
C ALA A 140 28.99 -10.51 -11.13
N GLY A 141 27.99 -11.37 -10.85
CA GLY A 141 28.17 -12.75 -10.46
C GLY A 141 28.65 -12.94 -9.02
N LEU A 142 28.51 -11.92 -8.16
CA LEU A 142 28.86 -12.03 -6.74
C LEU A 142 27.72 -12.71 -5.96
N SER A 143 28.08 -13.49 -4.94
CA SER A 143 27.16 -14.17 -4.03
C SER A 143 27.68 -14.18 -2.59
N GLY A 144 26.83 -14.64 -1.66
CA GLY A 144 27.14 -14.85 -0.26
C GLY A 144 27.57 -13.58 0.47
N PRO A 145 28.42 -13.70 1.50
CA PRO A 145 28.93 -12.56 2.26
C PRO A 145 29.67 -11.52 1.40
N LEU A 146 30.30 -11.95 0.29
CA LEU A 146 31.00 -11.04 -0.63
C LEU A 146 30.02 -10.14 -1.40
N ALA A 147 28.87 -10.67 -1.82
CA ALA A 147 27.81 -9.88 -2.43
C ALA A 147 27.25 -8.84 -1.46
N VAL A 148 27.03 -9.22 -0.21
CA VAL A 148 26.54 -8.30 0.82
C VAL A 148 27.56 -7.19 1.08
N ALA A 149 28.85 -7.53 1.23
CA ALA A 149 29.90 -6.53 1.41
C ALA A 149 30.01 -5.56 0.21
N ALA A 150 29.95 -6.10 -1.01
CA ALA A 150 29.97 -5.29 -2.23
C ALA A 150 28.73 -4.38 -2.35
N TYR A 151 27.55 -4.88 -1.96
CA TYR A 151 26.33 -4.09 -1.88
C TYR A 151 26.50 -2.93 -0.89
N MET A 152 26.98 -3.18 0.33
CA MET A 152 27.15 -2.16 1.37
C MET A 152 28.15 -1.07 0.97
N ASP A 153 29.27 -1.44 0.34
CA ASP A 153 30.22 -0.46 -0.19
C ASP A 153 29.59 0.40 -1.30
N LEU A 154 28.91 -0.24 -2.25
CA LEU A 154 28.29 0.46 -3.36
C LEU A 154 27.15 1.37 -2.91
N SER A 155 26.31 0.90 -1.98
CA SER A 155 25.18 1.66 -1.45
C SER A 155 25.64 2.89 -0.68
N HIS A 156 26.72 2.80 0.11
CA HIS A 156 27.33 3.97 0.77
C HIS A 156 27.83 5.01 -0.25
N ARG A 157 28.51 4.57 -1.32
CA ARG A 157 29.01 5.48 -2.37
C ARG A 157 27.91 6.09 -3.23
N LYS A 158 26.78 5.40 -3.37
CA LYS A 158 25.66 5.79 -4.26
C LYS A 158 24.44 6.34 -3.51
N MET A 159 24.50 6.45 -2.17
CA MET A 159 23.38 6.93 -1.37
C MET A 159 22.98 8.34 -1.82
N PRO A 160 21.72 8.55 -2.26
CA PRO A 160 21.26 9.88 -2.60
C PRO A 160 21.10 10.74 -1.33
N ASP A 161 20.89 12.04 -1.51
CA ASP A 161 20.47 12.89 -0.39
C ASP A 161 19.07 12.46 0.11
N LEU A 162 19.07 11.77 1.26
CA LEU A 162 17.87 11.22 1.88
C LEU A 162 16.97 12.32 2.47
N ARG A 163 17.52 13.48 2.85
CA ARG A 163 16.73 14.61 3.34
C ARG A 163 15.93 15.22 2.21
N VAL A 164 16.55 15.38 1.03
CA VAL A 164 15.84 15.84 -0.18
C VAL A 164 14.76 14.84 -0.60
N ARG A 165 15.04 13.54 -0.54
CA ARG A 165 14.02 12.52 -0.83
C ARG A 165 12.86 12.53 0.17
N LEU A 166 13.16 12.65 1.46
CA LEU A 166 12.13 12.78 2.49
C LEU A 166 11.27 14.01 2.23
N GLN A 167 11.88 15.17 1.95
CA GLN A 167 11.12 16.39 1.67
C GLN A 167 10.16 16.20 0.48
N ARG A 168 10.58 15.51 -0.58
CA ARG A 168 9.70 15.20 -1.73
C ARG A 168 8.50 14.33 -1.34
N ASP A 169 8.69 13.37 -0.44
CA ASP A 169 7.58 12.56 0.07
C ASP A 169 6.60 13.43 0.89
N ILE A 170 7.13 14.31 1.74
CA ILE A 170 6.33 15.26 2.54
C ILE A 170 5.51 16.17 1.64
N ASP A 171 6.16 16.80 0.66
CA ASP A 171 5.52 17.70 -0.30
C ASP A 171 4.43 16.96 -1.08
N ARG A 172 4.68 15.71 -1.50
CA ARG A 172 3.67 14.89 -2.18
C ARG A 172 2.48 14.60 -1.27
N MET A 173 2.70 14.15 -0.04
CA MET A 173 1.62 13.84 0.90
C MET A 173 0.77 15.09 1.20
N GLN A 174 1.40 16.24 1.44
CA GLN A 174 0.68 17.50 1.67
C GLN A 174 -0.11 17.95 0.43
N ARG A 175 0.45 17.80 -0.77
CA ARG A 175 -0.29 18.06 -2.01
C ARG A 175 -1.49 17.13 -2.15
N TYR A 176 -1.38 15.86 -1.79
CA TYR A 176 -2.47 14.88 -1.92
C TYR A 176 -3.59 15.17 -0.91
N ASP A 177 -3.23 15.51 0.33
CA ASP A 177 -4.17 15.98 1.36
C ASP A 177 -4.91 17.24 0.92
N ALA A 178 -4.25 18.17 0.24
CA ALA A 178 -4.88 19.40 -0.26
C ALA A 178 -5.96 19.16 -1.33
N HIS A 179 -5.92 17.99 -2.01
CA HIS A 179 -6.90 17.61 -3.05
C HIS A 179 -7.89 16.53 -2.58
N SER A 180 -7.80 16.12 -1.32
CA SER A 180 -8.57 15.03 -0.74
C SER A 180 -9.46 15.52 0.38
N ASP A 181 -10.62 14.88 0.55
CA ASP A 181 -11.53 15.15 1.66
C ASP A 181 -11.01 14.51 2.95
N VAL A 182 -10.31 13.37 2.82
CA VAL A 182 -9.51 12.73 3.86
C VAL A 182 -8.08 13.27 3.82
N LYS A 183 -7.49 13.52 4.98
CA LYS A 183 -6.08 13.99 5.12
C LYS A 183 -5.30 12.95 5.91
N LEU A 184 -4.01 12.75 5.64
CA LEU A 184 -3.19 11.75 6.34
C LEU A 184 -1.75 12.20 6.61
N ALA A 185 -1.28 13.29 5.99
CA ALA A 185 0.11 13.71 6.09
C ALA A 185 0.53 14.00 7.54
N ASP A 186 -0.35 14.60 8.34
CA ASP A 186 -0.14 14.86 9.77
C ASP A 186 0.16 13.58 10.56
N TYR A 187 -0.64 12.53 10.35
CA TYR A 187 -0.46 11.25 11.02
C TYR A 187 0.88 10.62 10.66
N VAL A 188 1.21 10.60 9.37
CA VAL A 188 2.48 10.05 8.90
C VAL A 188 3.64 10.82 9.51
N LEU A 189 3.65 12.15 9.40
CA LEU A 189 4.73 13.00 9.88
C LEU A 189 4.98 12.88 11.38
N ALA A 190 3.92 12.66 12.16
CA ALA A 190 4.02 12.48 13.59
C ALA A 190 4.62 11.13 14.01
N ARG A 191 4.49 10.08 13.18
CA ARG A 191 4.70 8.69 13.62
C ARG A 191 5.69 7.88 12.80
N PHE A 192 6.00 8.25 11.56
CA PHE A 192 6.85 7.42 10.68
C PHE A 192 8.26 7.15 11.22
N ARG A 193 8.73 7.98 12.15
CA ARG A 193 10.01 7.76 12.84
C ARG A 193 9.88 6.80 14.03
N GLU A 194 8.72 6.75 14.66
CA GLU A 194 8.47 5.90 15.85
C GLU A 194 7.94 4.52 15.48
N GLU A 195 7.25 4.42 14.35
CA GLU A 195 6.48 3.25 13.96
C GLU A 195 6.82 2.82 12.54
N HIS A 196 6.90 1.51 12.32
CA HIS A 196 7.10 0.92 11.00
C HIS A 196 5.81 0.97 10.17
N LEU A 197 5.39 2.19 9.81
CA LEU A 197 4.12 2.46 9.14
C LEU A 197 4.06 1.89 7.71
N PHE A 198 5.20 1.85 7.02
CA PHE A 198 5.32 1.43 5.63
C PHE A 198 6.08 0.12 5.56
N TRP A 199 5.54 -0.86 4.86
CA TRP A 199 6.17 -2.16 4.63
C TRP A 199 6.84 -2.23 3.26
N THR A 200 6.32 -1.49 2.29
CA THR A 200 7.00 -1.18 1.03
C THR A 200 6.72 0.28 0.69
N SER A 201 7.17 0.76 -0.47
CA SER A 201 6.89 2.13 -0.90
C SER A 201 5.40 2.48 -1.00
N GLY A 202 4.51 1.49 -1.12
CA GLY A 202 3.05 1.68 -1.17
C GLY A 202 2.20 0.72 -0.34
N HIS A 203 2.81 -0.28 0.32
CA HIS A 203 2.12 -1.15 1.28
C HIS A 203 2.36 -0.67 2.70
N VAL A 204 1.32 -0.67 3.52
CA VAL A 204 1.37 -0.11 4.86
C VAL A 204 0.96 -1.10 5.94
N SER A 205 1.40 -0.82 7.16
CA SER A 205 1.09 -1.58 8.37
C SER A 205 -0.40 -1.53 8.75
N ALA A 206 -0.80 -2.42 9.67
CA ALA A 206 -2.17 -2.45 10.19
C ALA A 206 -2.59 -1.11 10.83
N PRO A 207 -1.77 -0.47 11.70
CA PRO A 207 -2.12 0.83 12.26
C PRO A 207 -2.33 1.92 11.21
N ALA A 208 -1.51 1.94 10.16
CA ALA A 208 -1.64 2.91 9.07
C ALA A 208 -2.93 2.70 8.26
N MET A 209 -3.28 1.45 7.94
CA MET A 209 -4.52 1.13 7.24
C MET A 209 -5.76 1.40 8.11
N ALA A 210 -5.68 1.12 9.41
CA ALA A 210 -6.73 1.43 10.38
C ALA A 210 -7.00 2.94 10.46
N GLU A 211 -5.95 3.76 10.48
CA GLU A 211 -6.10 5.22 10.48
C GLU A 211 -6.73 5.73 9.19
N LEU A 212 -6.32 5.21 8.02
CA LEU A 212 -6.97 5.54 6.75
C LEU A 212 -8.46 5.19 6.78
N ALA A 213 -8.80 3.97 7.22
CA ALA A 213 -10.19 3.52 7.33
C ALA A 213 -11.00 4.39 8.30
N ARG A 214 -10.41 4.78 9.44
CA ARG A 214 -11.05 5.65 10.44
C ARG A 214 -11.42 7.00 9.85
N ARG A 215 -10.46 7.67 9.19
CA ARG A 215 -10.71 8.99 8.58
C ARG A 215 -11.66 8.92 7.40
N VAL A 216 -11.62 7.86 6.60
CA VAL A 216 -12.61 7.63 5.53
C VAL A 216 -14.01 7.43 6.13
N ALA A 217 -14.16 6.61 7.18
CA ALA A 217 -15.44 6.40 7.84
C ALA A 217 -15.99 7.70 8.47
N GLU A 218 -15.12 8.54 9.03
CA GLU A 218 -15.47 9.86 9.56
C GLU A 218 -16.08 10.76 8.47
N VAL A 219 -15.42 10.89 7.31
CA VAL A 219 -15.91 11.70 6.18
C VAL A 219 -17.14 11.07 5.52
N ALA A 220 -17.26 9.74 5.52
CA ALA A 220 -18.39 9.02 4.91
C ALA A 220 -19.64 8.98 5.79
N ARG A 221 -19.52 9.26 7.10
CA ARG A 221 -20.61 9.20 8.08
C ARG A 221 -21.88 9.96 7.68
N PRO A 222 -21.82 11.18 7.09
CA PRO A 222 -23.03 11.89 6.64
C PRO A 222 -23.83 11.14 5.56
N VAL A 223 -23.17 10.25 4.81
CA VAL A 223 -23.81 9.45 3.75
C VAL A 223 -24.22 8.07 4.28
N LEU A 224 -23.30 7.39 4.97
CA LEU A 224 -23.47 5.99 5.39
C LEU A 224 -24.13 5.81 6.76
N GLY A 225 -24.24 6.88 7.56
CA GLY A 225 -24.66 6.80 8.95
C GLY A 225 -23.59 6.17 9.86
N GLY A 226 -24.03 5.62 10.99
CA GLY A 226 -23.16 5.08 12.03
C GLY A 226 -22.66 6.12 13.02
N SER A 227 -22.17 5.63 14.16
CA SER A 227 -21.59 6.41 15.25
C SER A 227 -20.06 6.38 15.23
N GLU A 228 -19.44 7.41 15.78
CA GLU A 228 -17.98 7.47 15.88
C GLU A 228 -17.43 6.38 16.79
N GLU A 229 -18.07 6.21 17.94
CA GLU A 229 -17.69 5.26 18.96
C GLU A 229 -17.73 3.84 18.40
N ARG A 230 -18.76 3.51 17.61
CA ARG A 230 -18.88 2.20 16.98
C ARG A 230 -17.85 2.00 15.87
N ALA A 231 -17.62 3.02 15.03
CA ALA A 231 -16.60 2.95 13.98
C ALA A 231 -15.22 2.68 14.57
N VAL A 232 -14.83 3.38 15.64
CA VAL A 232 -13.56 3.14 16.35
C VAL A 232 -13.50 1.71 16.88
N ALA A 233 -14.55 1.21 17.53
CA ALA A 233 -14.59 -0.15 18.06
C ALA A 233 -14.47 -1.22 16.97
N CYS A 234 -15.20 -1.08 15.86
CA CYS A 234 -15.15 -2.02 14.73
C CYS A 234 -13.79 -2.03 14.06
N LEU A 235 -13.18 -0.87 13.80
CA LEU A 235 -11.88 -0.79 13.15
C LEU A 235 -10.73 -1.25 14.05
N ALA A 236 -10.81 -0.96 15.35
CA ALA A 236 -9.89 -1.52 16.34
C ALA A 236 -9.99 -3.05 16.38
N ALA A 237 -11.23 -3.58 16.39
CA ALA A 237 -11.43 -5.01 16.29
C ALA A 237 -10.86 -5.55 14.97
N ALA A 238 -11.10 -4.92 13.82
CA ALA A 238 -10.62 -5.32 12.50
C ALA A 238 -9.09 -5.27 12.32
N SER A 239 -8.36 -4.60 13.21
CA SER A 239 -6.90 -4.46 13.11
C SER A 239 -6.15 -5.80 13.19
N HIS A 240 -6.81 -6.88 13.64
CA HIS A 240 -6.27 -8.25 13.57
C HIS A 240 -6.13 -8.79 12.14
N TYR A 241 -6.73 -8.15 11.13
CA TYR A 241 -6.53 -8.54 9.72
C TYR A 241 -5.11 -8.27 9.21
N GLY A 242 -4.26 -7.63 10.02
CA GLY A 242 -2.88 -7.32 9.66
C GLY A 242 -2.77 -6.08 8.78
N GLY A 243 -1.55 -5.77 8.36
CA GLY A 243 -1.30 -4.73 7.36
C GLY A 243 -1.48 -5.27 5.93
N MET A 244 -0.92 -4.56 4.97
CA MET A 244 -1.02 -4.89 3.56
C MET A 244 -0.08 -6.03 3.15
N GLY A 245 -0.57 -7.26 3.29
CA GLY A 245 0.09 -8.47 2.82
C GLY A 245 1.12 -9.04 3.80
N GLU A 246 2.01 -9.87 3.30
CA GLU A 246 2.99 -10.61 4.14
C GLU A 246 4.43 -10.19 3.82
N GLN A 247 4.64 -9.03 3.17
CA GLN A 247 5.95 -8.60 2.71
C GLN A 247 6.32 -7.24 3.29
N GLN A 248 7.47 -7.21 3.96
CA GLN A 248 8.14 -6.02 4.44
C GLN A 248 9.51 -5.94 3.75
N ASN A 249 9.71 -4.95 2.90
CA ASN A 249 10.99 -4.68 2.29
C ASN A 249 11.95 -4.11 3.35
N PRO A 250 13.13 -4.73 3.57
CA PRO A 250 14.07 -4.24 4.56
C PRO A 250 14.56 -2.83 4.28
N ILE A 251 14.73 -2.04 5.33
CA ILE A 251 15.24 -0.68 5.25
C ILE A 251 16.75 -0.72 5.47
N HIS A 252 17.49 -0.07 4.58
CA HIS A 252 18.94 0.02 4.65
C HIS A 252 19.39 0.71 5.96
N PRO A 253 20.42 0.20 6.68
CA PRO A 253 20.89 0.79 7.94
C PRO A 253 21.17 2.31 7.87
N LEU A 254 21.96 2.74 6.87
CA LEU A 254 22.23 4.16 6.63
C LEU A 254 20.96 5.00 6.35
N VAL A 255 19.91 4.40 5.77
CA VAL A 255 18.63 5.09 5.56
C VAL A 255 17.90 5.25 6.89
N ALA A 256 17.81 4.18 7.69
CA ALA A 256 17.20 4.23 9.01
C ALA A 256 17.88 5.28 9.92
N GLU A 257 19.21 5.28 9.95
CA GLU A 257 20.01 6.25 10.69
C GLU A 257 19.76 7.69 10.20
N THR A 258 19.88 7.93 8.89
CA THR A 258 19.78 9.30 8.33
C THR A 258 18.38 9.89 8.48
N LEU A 259 17.33 9.07 8.37
CA LEU A 259 15.94 9.50 8.53
C LEU A 259 15.48 9.54 10.00
N GLY A 260 16.26 8.96 10.91
CA GLY A 260 15.98 8.89 12.34
C GLY A 260 14.82 7.94 12.68
N LEU A 261 14.81 6.76 12.06
CA LEU A 261 13.79 5.72 12.30
C LEU A 261 14.12 4.99 13.61
N ARG A 262 13.41 5.32 14.69
CA ARG A 262 13.63 4.82 16.05
C ARG A 262 13.17 3.39 16.28
N PHE A 263 12.24 2.89 15.46
CA PHE A 263 11.81 1.49 15.52
C PHE A 263 12.84 0.52 14.91
N TRP A 264 13.84 1.04 14.19
CA TRP A 264 14.80 0.22 13.46
C TRP A 264 15.95 -0.21 14.37
N GLU A 265 16.31 -1.48 14.29
CA GLU A 265 17.43 -2.09 14.99
C GLU A 265 18.22 -2.97 14.01
N ALA A 266 19.50 -3.23 14.29
CA ALA A 266 20.37 -3.96 13.37
C ALA A 266 19.93 -5.40 13.10
N ASP A 267 19.28 -6.03 14.08
CA ASP A 267 18.70 -7.37 14.05
C ASP A 267 17.19 -7.36 13.81
N PHE A 268 16.61 -6.21 13.42
CA PHE A 268 15.20 -6.10 13.08
C PHE A 268 14.87 -7.08 11.93
N ALA A 269 14.01 -8.06 12.24
CA ALA A 269 13.63 -9.12 11.31
C ALA A 269 12.31 -8.77 10.60
N TYR A 270 12.43 -8.46 9.32
CA TYR A 270 11.34 -8.13 8.40
C TYR A 270 10.57 -9.37 7.99
N LEU A 271 9.24 -9.27 7.95
CA LEU A 271 8.38 -10.33 7.45
C LEU A 271 8.53 -10.47 5.93
N TRP A 272 8.80 -11.68 5.46
CA TRP A 272 8.82 -12.00 4.04
C TRP A 272 8.05 -13.29 3.79
N GLN A 273 6.78 -13.17 3.44
CA GLN A 273 5.81 -14.27 3.41
C GLN A 273 5.75 -14.92 4.79
N THR A 274 6.04 -16.22 4.88
CA THR A 274 6.13 -16.96 6.14
C THR A 274 7.50 -16.85 6.82
N GLN A 275 8.46 -16.17 6.19
CA GLN A 275 9.83 -16.06 6.66
C GLN A 275 10.07 -14.75 7.42
N ARG A 276 11.17 -14.70 8.18
CA ARG A 276 11.65 -13.46 8.81
C ARG A 276 13.13 -13.31 8.56
N TRP A 277 13.53 -12.18 7.98
CA TRP A 277 14.92 -11.92 7.63
C TRP A 277 15.35 -10.54 8.11
N THR A 278 16.57 -10.46 8.62
CA THR A 278 17.28 -9.19 8.78
C THR A 278 17.57 -8.57 7.41
N PHE A 279 17.95 -7.30 7.41
CA PHE A 279 18.40 -6.61 6.20
C PHE A 279 19.49 -7.38 5.44
N TYR A 280 20.51 -7.87 6.14
CA TYR A 280 21.65 -8.54 5.50
C TYR A 280 21.27 -9.90 4.88
N GLU A 281 20.44 -10.67 5.57
CA GLU A 281 19.92 -11.95 5.04
C GLU A 281 19.07 -11.72 3.79
N TYR A 282 18.18 -10.72 3.82
CA TYR A 282 17.38 -10.37 2.66
C TYR A 282 18.24 -9.94 1.47
N VAL A 283 19.21 -9.05 1.67
CA VAL A 283 20.07 -8.56 0.57
C VAL A 283 20.83 -9.71 -0.08
N GLN A 284 21.39 -10.63 0.71
CA GLN A 284 22.06 -11.81 0.17
C GLN A 284 21.10 -12.64 -0.70
N ARG A 285 19.93 -13.00 -0.15
CA ARG A 285 18.92 -13.81 -0.84
C ARG A 285 18.38 -13.12 -2.09
N TYR A 286 18.14 -11.82 -2.02
CA TYR A 286 17.68 -11.02 -3.14
C TYR A 286 18.70 -11.01 -4.29
N ILE A 287 19.99 -10.78 -3.99
CA ILE A 287 21.06 -10.75 -5.01
C ILE A 287 21.18 -12.11 -5.69
N GLU A 288 21.15 -13.19 -4.91
CA GLU A 288 21.23 -14.57 -5.41
C GLU A 288 19.95 -15.01 -6.14
N TYR A 289 18.85 -14.26 -6.00
CA TYR A 289 17.51 -14.69 -6.36
C TYR A 289 17.19 -16.05 -5.71
N ASP A 290 17.36 -16.12 -4.40
CA ASP A 290 17.15 -17.36 -3.66
C ASP A 290 15.66 -17.74 -3.63
N MET A 291 15.38 -18.98 -4.07
CA MET A 291 14.07 -19.60 -4.13
C MET A 291 13.89 -20.72 -3.09
N ASN A 292 14.92 -21.00 -2.27
CA ASN A 292 14.93 -22.12 -1.31
C ASN A 292 14.47 -21.67 0.08
N TRP A 293 13.16 -21.45 0.23
CA TRP A 293 12.48 -21.12 1.49
C TRP A 293 10.95 -21.20 1.35
#